data_AF-A0A1V1WXP2-F1
#
_entry.id   AF-A0A1V1WXP2-F1
#
_cell.length_a   1.000
_cell.length_b   1.000
_cell.length_c   1.000
_cell.angle_alpha   90.00
_cell.angle_beta   90.00
_cell.angle_gamma   90.00
#
_symmetry.space_group_name_H-M   'P 1'
#
loop_
_entity.id
_entity.type
_entity.pdbx_description
1 polymer ?
#
loop_
_entity_poly.entity_id
_entity_poly.type
_entity_poly.pdbx_seq_one_letter_code
_entity_poly.pdbx_strand_id
1 'polypeptide(L)'
;MDHTKPENAVIRRLTADSKSFPTSVNPSVAEYLYRLVRKIRPALVFEIGCYVGFSTLHMAQALKENGSGRLVSFDLNTSVASDNIKEARLSDYVEFVQGNSSVMAKQYFLDHSGEKIDLVFIDGDHTRRGCVRDFNALHDHIRKGGYIIFHDIYPEMCGWQGPRLVLDYLKTAKTFFAHYDVVERADLDAFGAGICRMVSPGRNPLLVIPWSKRMSLCLKTSKVSRWLELITFEADYQQYLEERASNPRMFMFKIINILRGIISSRVH
;
A
#
# COMPACT_ATOMS: atom_id res chain seq x y z
N MET A 1 26.65 19.31 9.59
CA MET A 1 26.70 19.06 8.13
C MET A 1 25.46 19.69 7.57
N ASP A 2 25.62 20.52 6.55
CA ASP A 2 24.52 21.21 5.89
C ASP A 2 23.48 20.18 5.40
N HIS A 3 22.24 20.30 5.87
CA HIS A 3 21.16 19.33 5.63
C HIS A 3 20.32 19.69 4.39
N THR A 4 20.78 20.65 3.58
CA THR A 4 20.09 20.98 2.32
C THR A 4 20.36 19.91 1.28
N LYS A 5 19.28 19.29 0.81
CA LYS A 5 19.28 18.33 -0.31
C LYS A 5 20.04 18.94 -1.50
N PRO A 6 21.01 18.22 -2.09
CA PRO A 6 21.73 18.71 -3.26
C PRO A 6 20.77 18.97 -4.40
N GLU A 7 21.01 20.07 -5.11
CA GLU A 7 20.07 20.59 -6.08
C GLU A 7 20.09 19.74 -7.37
N ASN A 8 19.07 18.92 -7.56
CA ASN A 8 18.90 18.11 -8.77
C ASN A 8 18.16 18.92 -9.84
N ALA A 9 18.82 19.21 -10.96
CA ALA A 9 18.27 20.05 -12.03
C ALA A 9 16.98 19.47 -12.64
N VAL A 10 16.84 18.14 -12.71
CA VAL A 10 15.62 17.48 -13.18
C VAL A 10 14.48 17.68 -12.18
N ILE A 11 14.75 17.54 -10.88
CA ILE A 11 13.76 17.84 -9.84
C ILE A 11 13.29 19.30 -9.97
N ARG A 12 14.22 20.25 -10.09
CA ARG A 12 13.90 21.68 -10.25
C ARG A 12 13.04 21.94 -11.49
N ARG A 13 13.39 21.31 -12.63
CA ARG A 13 12.61 21.41 -13.87
C ARG A 13 11.19 20.90 -13.68
N LEU A 14 11.03 19.69 -13.13
CA LEU A 14 9.71 19.09 -12.94
C LEU A 14 8.87 19.89 -11.93
N THR A 15 9.49 20.45 -10.88
CA THR A 15 8.80 21.35 -9.95
C THR A 15 8.21 22.60 -10.64
N ALA A 16 8.87 23.10 -11.69
CA ALA A 16 8.39 24.25 -12.46
C ALA A 16 7.47 23.86 -13.64
N ASP A 17 7.31 22.57 -13.93
CA ASP A 17 6.56 22.08 -15.08
C ASP A 17 5.07 21.91 -14.77
N SER A 18 4.23 22.64 -15.50
CA SER A 18 2.77 22.59 -15.36
C SER A 18 2.16 21.27 -15.85
N LYS A 19 2.91 20.40 -16.53
CA LYS A 19 2.45 19.04 -16.86
C LYS A 19 2.71 18.05 -15.72
N SER A 20 3.73 18.32 -14.91
CA SER A 20 4.07 17.49 -13.76
C SER A 20 3.09 17.70 -12.60
N PHE A 21 2.55 18.91 -12.45
CA PHE A 21 1.61 19.27 -11.40
C PHE A 21 0.23 19.66 -11.97
N PRO A 22 -0.89 19.30 -11.30
CA PRO A 22 -0.97 18.73 -9.94
C PRO A 22 -0.95 17.20 -9.87
N THR A 23 -0.66 16.50 -10.97
CA THR A 23 -0.79 15.02 -11.04
C THR A 23 0.30 14.26 -10.29
N SER A 24 1.51 14.81 -10.16
CA SER A 24 2.56 14.24 -9.30
C SER A 24 2.29 14.57 -7.84
N VAL A 25 2.84 13.75 -6.93
CA VAL A 25 2.90 14.06 -5.50
C VAL A 25 3.40 15.48 -5.23
N ASN A 26 2.83 16.15 -4.22
CA ASN A 26 3.27 17.49 -3.82
C ASN A 26 4.77 17.50 -3.46
N PRO A 27 5.53 18.59 -3.73
CA PRO A 27 6.93 18.69 -3.30
C PRO A 27 7.18 18.38 -1.82
N SER A 28 6.24 18.69 -0.93
CA SER A 28 6.33 18.34 0.50
C SER A 28 6.31 16.82 0.75
N VAL A 29 5.48 16.06 0.03
CA VAL A 29 5.42 14.59 0.09
C VAL A 29 6.70 14.00 -0.48
N ALA A 30 7.18 14.50 -1.62
CA ALA A 30 8.42 14.04 -2.23
C ALA A 30 9.64 14.30 -1.32
N GLU A 31 9.69 15.46 -0.67
CA GLU A 31 10.72 15.79 0.31
C GLU A 31 10.64 14.90 1.55
N TYR A 32 9.43 14.57 2.00
CA TYR A 32 9.23 13.62 3.09
C TYR A 32 9.77 12.23 2.73
N LEU A 33 9.46 11.71 1.54
CA LEU A 33 9.99 10.44 1.04
C LEU A 33 11.52 10.45 0.96
N TYR A 34 12.12 11.52 0.43
CA TYR A 34 13.59 11.69 0.42
C TYR A 34 14.16 11.59 1.84
N ARG A 35 13.65 12.36 2.80
CA ARG A 35 14.13 12.35 4.19
C ARG A 35 13.95 11.00 4.86
N LEU A 36 12.84 10.33 4.58
CA LEU A 36 12.56 9.01 5.13
C LEU A 36 13.55 7.97 4.61
N VAL A 37 13.85 7.97 3.31
CA VAL A 37 14.87 7.08 2.72
C VAL A 37 16.26 7.39 3.29
N ARG A 38 16.63 8.67 3.45
CA ARG A 38 17.89 9.07 4.12
C ARG A 38 17.98 8.55 5.55
N LYS A 39 16.86 8.56 6.28
CA LYS A 39 16.80 8.14 7.69
C LYS A 39 16.78 6.62 7.87
N ILE A 40 15.94 5.92 7.10
CA ILE A 40 15.76 4.46 7.19
C ILE A 40 16.96 3.73 6.60
N ARG A 41 17.59 4.30 5.56
CA ARG A 41 18.64 3.66 4.75
C ARG A 41 18.21 2.28 4.22
N PRO A 42 17.05 2.21 3.53
CA PRO A 42 16.50 0.94 3.04
C PRO A 42 17.46 0.28 2.04
N ALA A 43 17.56 -1.05 2.07
CA ALA A 43 18.24 -1.82 1.04
C ALA A 43 17.35 -1.99 -0.19
N LEU A 44 16.05 -2.21 0.00
CA LEU A 44 15.07 -2.38 -1.07
C LEU A 44 13.84 -1.47 -0.87
N VAL A 45 13.64 -0.57 -1.82
CA VAL A 45 12.47 0.30 -1.92
C VAL A 45 11.60 -0.13 -3.09
N PHE A 46 10.30 -0.21 -2.89
CA PHE A 46 9.32 -0.46 -3.96
C PHE A 46 8.43 0.78 -4.14
N GLU A 47 8.11 1.10 -5.39
CA GLU A 47 7.17 2.16 -5.77
C GLU A 47 6.12 1.59 -6.73
N ILE A 48 4.84 1.86 -6.46
CA ILE A 48 3.74 1.57 -7.40
C ILE A 48 3.13 2.90 -7.83
N GLY A 49 3.18 3.17 -9.14
CA GLY A 49 2.80 4.45 -9.73
C GLY A 49 3.99 5.42 -9.72
N CYS A 50 4.64 5.61 -10.88
CA CYS A 50 5.76 6.55 -11.00
C CYS A 50 5.44 7.74 -11.88
N TYR A 51 4.51 7.63 -12.82
CA TYR A 51 4.15 8.72 -13.75
C TYR A 51 5.40 9.35 -14.41
N VAL A 52 5.71 10.63 -14.13
CA VAL A 52 6.91 11.33 -14.64
C VAL A 52 8.17 11.10 -13.78
N GLY A 53 8.06 10.36 -12.68
CA GLY A 53 9.17 9.96 -11.82
C GLY A 53 9.51 10.97 -10.72
N PHE A 54 8.59 11.86 -10.33
CA PHE A 54 8.91 12.91 -9.36
C PHE A 54 9.23 12.34 -7.96
N SER A 55 8.41 11.44 -7.43
CA SER A 55 8.68 10.68 -6.20
C SER A 55 9.90 9.76 -6.37
N THR A 56 10.00 9.07 -7.51
CA THR A 56 11.13 8.19 -7.87
C THR A 56 12.46 8.93 -7.78
N LEU A 57 12.56 10.14 -8.36
CA LEU A 57 13.75 11.00 -8.33
C LEU A 57 14.17 11.33 -6.90
N HIS A 58 13.21 11.63 -6.03
CA HIS A 58 13.48 11.98 -4.63
C HIS A 58 14.02 10.77 -3.85
N MET A 59 13.38 9.61 -3.99
CA MET A 59 13.84 8.39 -3.32
C MET A 59 15.19 7.92 -3.88
N ALA A 60 15.38 7.93 -5.20
CA ALA A 60 16.64 7.54 -5.85
C ALA A 60 17.80 8.47 -5.47
N GLN A 61 17.56 9.78 -5.41
CA GLN A 61 18.54 10.76 -4.92
C GLN A 61 18.95 10.45 -3.46
N ALA A 62 17.99 10.09 -2.61
CA ALA A 62 18.28 9.71 -1.22
C ALA A 62 19.09 8.41 -1.12
N LEU A 63 18.81 7.41 -1.97
CA LEU A 63 19.59 6.17 -2.04
C LEU A 63 21.03 6.42 -2.50
N LYS A 64 21.21 7.28 -3.51
CA LYS A 64 22.54 7.70 -3.98
C LYS A 64 23.36 8.33 -2.87
N GLU A 65 22.77 9.28 -2.14
CA GLU A 65 23.45 9.91 -1.03
C GLU A 65 23.63 8.98 0.18
N ASN A 66 22.80 7.94 0.31
CA ASN A 66 23.05 6.89 1.29
C ASN A 66 24.28 6.06 0.90
N GLY A 67 24.63 6.01 -0.39
CA GLY A 67 25.66 5.13 -0.95
C GLY A 67 25.23 3.66 -1.00
N SER A 68 23.93 3.37 -0.81
CA SER A 68 23.43 2.01 -0.71
C SER A 68 21.92 1.93 -0.97
N GLY A 69 21.48 0.74 -1.37
CA GLY A 69 20.08 0.40 -1.60
C GLY A 69 19.65 0.68 -3.04
N ARG A 70 18.48 0.15 -3.40
CA ARG A 70 17.89 0.29 -4.74
C ARG A 70 16.39 0.45 -4.66
N LEU A 71 15.83 1.05 -5.70
CA LEU A 71 14.40 1.25 -5.88
C LEU A 71 13.91 0.46 -7.08
N VAL A 72 12.81 -0.27 -6.92
CA VAL A 72 12.09 -0.96 -8.00
C VAL A 72 10.75 -0.26 -8.17
N SER A 73 10.51 0.32 -9.34
CA SER A 73 9.33 1.13 -9.65
C SER A 73 8.44 0.45 -10.69
N PHE A 74 7.16 0.26 -10.34
CA PHE A 74 6.17 -0.39 -11.19
C PHE A 74 5.16 0.62 -11.72
N ASP A 75 4.97 0.64 -13.05
CA ASP A 75 3.94 1.45 -13.70
C ASP A 75 3.55 0.81 -15.04
N LEU A 76 2.35 1.10 -15.56
CA LEU A 76 1.94 0.67 -16.90
C LEU A 76 2.80 1.32 -17.99
N ASN A 77 3.33 2.52 -17.74
CA ASN A 77 4.27 3.20 -18.62
C ASN A 77 5.38 3.88 -17.81
N THR A 78 6.62 3.43 -18.00
CA THR A 78 7.79 3.91 -17.24
C THR A 78 8.72 4.81 -18.07
N SER A 79 8.40 5.05 -19.35
CA SER A 79 9.33 5.69 -20.29
C SER A 79 9.76 7.10 -19.85
N VAL A 80 8.79 7.97 -19.52
CA VAL A 80 9.06 9.35 -19.10
C VAL A 80 9.84 9.39 -17.78
N ALA A 81 9.45 8.59 -16.79
CA ALA A 81 10.18 8.48 -15.53
C ALA A 81 11.61 7.97 -15.74
N SER A 82 11.80 6.98 -16.60
CA SER A 82 13.11 6.42 -16.95
C SER A 82 14.03 7.46 -17.61
N ASP A 83 13.51 8.24 -18.55
CA ASP A 83 14.26 9.32 -19.19
C ASP A 83 14.69 10.40 -18.18
N ASN A 84 13.78 10.80 -17.28
CA ASN A 84 14.07 11.75 -16.21
C ASN A 84 15.13 11.23 -15.22
N ILE A 85 15.05 9.94 -14.82
CA ILE A 85 16.04 9.29 -13.95
C ILE A 85 17.41 9.20 -14.62
N LYS A 86 17.45 8.90 -15.92
CA LYS A 86 18.68 8.84 -16.71
C LYS A 86 19.33 10.21 -16.82
N GLU A 87 18.55 11.25 -17.14
CA GLU A 87 19.03 12.64 -17.16
C GLU A 87 19.59 13.07 -15.81
N ALA A 88 18.94 12.66 -14.72
CA ALA A 88 19.40 12.92 -13.34
C ALA A 88 20.63 12.11 -12.92
N ARG A 89 21.13 11.17 -13.75
CA ARG A 89 22.24 10.26 -13.44
C ARG A 89 21.99 9.46 -12.15
N LEU A 90 20.80 8.86 -12.09
CA LEU A 90 20.32 8.04 -10.97
C LEU A 90 19.98 6.60 -11.39
N SER A 91 20.22 6.21 -12.64
CA SER A 91 19.86 4.90 -13.18
C SER A 91 20.44 3.71 -12.39
N ASP A 92 21.62 3.85 -11.77
CA ASP A 92 22.23 2.78 -10.97
C ASP A 92 21.44 2.44 -9.70
N TYR A 93 20.49 3.29 -9.30
CA TYR A 93 19.67 3.13 -8.09
C TYR A 93 18.22 2.75 -8.39
N VAL A 94 17.81 2.71 -9.66
CA VAL A 94 16.41 2.53 -10.04
C VAL A 94 16.27 1.45 -11.11
N GLU A 95 15.44 0.47 -10.81
CA GLU A 95 14.92 -0.51 -11.77
C GLU A 95 13.47 -0.17 -12.09
N PHE A 96 13.15 0.01 -13.38
CA PHE A 96 11.77 0.22 -13.82
C PHE A 96 11.19 -1.09 -14.35
N VAL A 97 10.02 -1.46 -13.85
CA VAL A 97 9.27 -2.65 -14.28
C VAL A 97 7.96 -2.19 -14.90
N GLN A 98 7.90 -2.21 -16.23
CA GLN A 98 6.70 -1.80 -16.96
C GLN A 98 5.64 -2.92 -16.96
N GLY A 99 4.45 -2.64 -16.43
CA GLY A 99 3.31 -3.55 -16.44
C GLY A 99 2.37 -3.37 -15.26
N ASN A 100 1.36 -4.25 -15.14
CA ASN A 100 0.44 -4.23 -14.01
C ASN A 100 1.19 -4.61 -12.71
N SER A 101 1.29 -3.68 -11.77
CA SER A 101 1.95 -3.83 -10.46
C SER A 101 1.62 -5.13 -9.75
N SER A 102 0.33 -5.50 -9.66
CA SER A 102 -0.12 -6.69 -8.94
C SER A 102 0.33 -8.03 -9.56
N VAL A 103 0.69 -8.02 -10.83
CA VAL A 103 1.26 -9.17 -11.57
C VAL A 103 2.78 -9.10 -11.53
N MET A 104 3.34 -7.94 -11.89
CA MET A 104 4.78 -7.74 -12.01
C MET A 104 5.50 -7.87 -10.67
N ALA A 105 4.92 -7.37 -9.57
CA ALA A 105 5.51 -7.53 -8.24
C ALA A 105 5.55 -9.00 -7.81
N LYS A 106 4.54 -9.80 -8.16
CA LYS A 106 4.57 -11.25 -7.87
C LYS A 106 5.65 -11.94 -8.69
N GLN A 107 5.74 -11.61 -9.98
CA GLN A 107 6.78 -12.14 -10.85
C GLN A 107 8.17 -11.80 -10.32
N TYR A 108 8.39 -10.54 -9.93
CA TYR A 108 9.64 -10.09 -9.32
C TYR A 108 10.06 -10.99 -8.15
N PHE A 109 9.14 -11.34 -7.24
CA PHE A 109 9.47 -12.20 -6.09
C PHE A 109 9.60 -13.69 -6.42
N LEU A 110 9.10 -14.15 -7.56
CA LEU A 110 9.45 -15.47 -8.08
C LEU A 110 10.92 -15.49 -8.53
N ASP A 111 11.37 -14.41 -9.18
CA ASP A 111 12.73 -14.30 -9.71
C ASP A 111 13.75 -13.93 -8.61
N HIS A 112 13.31 -13.24 -7.56
CA HIS A 112 14.14 -12.75 -6.45
C HIS A 112 13.68 -13.36 -5.11
N SER A 113 13.59 -14.68 -5.07
CA SER A 113 13.10 -15.40 -3.89
C SER A 113 13.94 -15.07 -2.64
N GLY A 114 13.27 -14.74 -1.54
CA GLY A 114 13.92 -14.44 -0.26
C GLY A 114 14.23 -12.97 0.00
N GLU A 115 14.18 -12.10 -1.03
CA GLU A 115 14.27 -10.66 -0.79
C GLU A 115 13.10 -10.14 0.05
N LYS A 116 13.37 -9.12 0.85
CA LYS A 116 12.37 -8.45 1.68
C LYS A 116 12.42 -6.94 1.49
N ILE A 117 11.25 -6.34 1.42
CA ILE A 117 11.09 -4.91 1.20
C ILE A 117 11.26 -4.15 2.52
N ASP A 118 12.08 -3.10 2.50
CA ASP A 118 12.24 -2.17 3.62
C ASP A 118 11.20 -1.05 3.61
N LEU A 119 10.87 -0.55 2.42
CA LEU A 119 9.97 0.57 2.21
C LEU A 119 9.16 0.37 0.92
N VAL A 120 7.85 0.54 1.00
CA VAL A 120 6.94 0.57 -0.15
C VAL A 120 6.24 1.93 -0.18
N PHE A 121 6.17 2.55 -1.35
CA PHE A 121 5.28 3.68 -1.64
C PHE A 121 4.21 3.24 -2.65
N ILE A 122 2.93 3.39 -2.30
CA ILE A 122 1.77 3.02 -3.13
C ILE A 122 1.00 4.29 -3.48
N ASP A 123 1.04 4.66 -4.76
CA ASP A 123 0.42 5.86 -5.34
C ASP A 123 -0.05 5.57 -6.79
N GLY A 124 -0.66 4.40 -6.99
CA GLY A 124 -1.08 3.89 -8.30
C GLY A 124 -2.60 3.97 -8.52
N ASP A 125 -3.24 2.80 -8.65
CA ASP A 125 -4.69 2.71 -8.83
C ASP A 125 -5.44 2.93 -7.51
N HIS A 126 -6.08 4.10 -7.40
CA HIS A 126 -6.81 4.54 -6.22
C HIS A 126 -8.19 3.90 -6.05
N THR A 127 -8.63 3.06 -7.00
CA THR A 127 -9.82 2.23 -6.78
C THR A 127 -9.59 1.29 -5.60
N ARG A 128 -10.67 0.92 -4.91
CA ARG A 128 -10.60 -0.06 -3.81
C ARG A 128 -9.90 -1.35 -4.24
N ARG A 129 -10.22 -1.80 -5.46
CA ARG A 129 -9.66 -3.03 -6.04
C ARG A 129 -8.18 -2.89 -6.38
N GLY A 130 -7.77 -1.75 -6.94
CA GLY A 130 -6.37 -1.43 -7.23
C GLY A 130 -5.52 -1.47 -5.97
N CYS A 131 -5.84 -0.62 -5.00
CA CYS A 131 -5.11 -0.53 -3.73
C CYS A 131 -5.03 -1.86 -2.97
N VAL A 132 -6.12 -2.63 -2.91
CA VAL A 132 -6.11 -3.96 -2.25
C VAL A 132 -5.21 -4.94 -3.01
N ARG A 133 -5.22 -4.92 -4.35
CA ARG A 133 -4.35 -5.78 -5.17
C ARG A 133 -2.90 -5.45 -4.99
N ASP A 134 -2.56 -4.17 -4.97
CA ASP A 134 -1.20 -3.67 -4.77
C ASP A 134 -0.67 -4.05 -3.38
N PHE A 135 -1.45 -3.79 -2.34
CA PHE A 135 -1.12 -4.23 -0.98
C PHE A 135 -0.93 -5.75 -0.92
N ASN A 136 -1.87 -6.52 -1.48
CA ASN A 136 -1.80 -7.99 -1.44
C ASN A 136 -0.61 -8.57 -2.21
N ALA A 137 -0.14 -7.89 -3.26
CA ALA A 137 1.04 -8.32 -4.01
C ALA A 137 2.35 -8.13 -3.24
N LEU A 138 2.38 -7.20 -2.28
CA LEU A 138 3.60 -6.79 -1.58
C LEU A 138 3.65 -7.22 -0.11
N HIS A 139 2.50 -7.39 0.55
CA HIS A 139 2.38 -7.59 1.99
C HIS A 139 3.32 -8.66 2.55
N ASP A 140 3.32 -9.85 1.95
CA ASP A 140 4.08 -11.01 2.43
C ASP A 140 5.62 -10.85 2.27
N HIS A 141 6.03 -9.82 1.53
CA HIS A 141 7.42 -9.52 1.23
C HIS A 141 7.99 -8.38 2.08
N ILE A 142 7.18 -7.72 2.91
CA ILE A 142 7.67 -6.65 3.78
C ILE A 142 8.32 -7.25 5.03
N ARG A 143 9.53 -6.81 5.37
CA ARG A 143 10.19 -7.29 6.59
C ARG A 143 9.56 -6.70 7.85
N LYS A 144 9.81 -7.34 8.99
CA LYS A 144 9.58 -6.71 10.29
C LYS A 144 10.36 -5.40 10.38
N GLY A 145 9.66 -4.35 10.82
CA GLY A 145 10.16 -2.98 10.89
C GLY A 145 10.18 -2.24 9.55
N GLY A 146 9.79 -2.87 8.44
CA GLY A 146 9.60 -2.21 7.15
C GLY A 146 8.32 -1.38 7.09
N TYR A 147 8.18 -0.56 6.05
CA TYR A 147 7.13 0.44 5.93
C TYR A 147 6.34 0.29 4.63
N ILE A 148 5.03 0.52 4.71
CA ILE A 148 4.18 0.84 3.55
C ILE A 148 3.67 2.25 3.73
N ILE A 149 3.72 3.04 2.67
CA ILE A 149 3.18 4.39 2.63
C ILE A 149 2.12 4.42 1.54
N PHE A 150 0.90 4.82 1.91
CA PHE A 150 -0.17 5.11 0.98
C PHE A 150 -0.29 6.63 0.85
N HIS A 151 -0.40 7.13 -0.38
CA HIS A 151 -0.78 8.52 -0.64
C HIS A 151 -2.32 8.63 -0.86
N ASP A 152 -2.84 9.85 -0.92
CA ASP A 152 -4.26 10.14 -1.13
C ASP A 152 -5.24 9.43 -0.17
N ILE A 153 -4.96 9.50 1.12
CA ILE A 153 -5.76 8.81 2.15
C ILE A 153 -7.05 9.55 2.57
N TYR A 154 -7.32 10.73 2.01
CA TYR A 154 -8.53 11.53 2.26
C TYR A 154 -9.49 11.50 1.07
N PRO A 155 -10.52 10.63 1.08
CA PRO A 155 -11.47 10.47 -0.03
C PRO A 155 -12.21 11.76 -0.42
N GLU A 156 -12.45 12.63 0.54
CA GLU A 156 -13.07 13.94 0.34
C GLU A 156 -12.22 14.88 -0.53
N MET A 157 -10.91 14.64 -0.61
CA MET A 157 -9.95 15.43 -1.38
C MET A 157 -9.60 14.78 -2.72
N CYS A 158 -9.33 13.46 -2.72
CA CYS A 158 -8.91 12.74 -3.93
C CYS A 158 -10.08 12.12 -4.72
N GLY A 159 -11.27 12.00 -4.13
CA GLY A 159 -12.44 11.37 -4.75
C GLY A 159 -12.41 9.84 -4.75
N TRP A 160 -11.40 9.22 -4.13
CA TRP A 160 -11.19 7.77 -4.14
C TRP A 160 -11.14 7.18 -2.73
N GLN A 161 -11.54 5.92 -2.59
CA GLN A 161 -11.61 5.26 -1.28
C GLN A 161 -10.53 4.19 -1.06
N GLY A 162 -9.75 3.83 -2.07
CA GLY A 162 -8.83 2.70 -1.99
C GLY A 162 -7.80 2.81 -0.86
N PRO A 163 -7.00 3.90 -0.80
CA PRO A 163 -5.98 4.06 0.22
C PRO A 163 -6.56 4.07 1.64
N ARG A 164 -7.58 4.89 1.88
CA ARG A 164 -8.32 4.99 3.15
C ARG A 164 -8.81 3.62 3.63
N LEU A 165 -9.41 2.86 2.73
CA LEU A 165 -9.96 1.54 3.03
C LEU A 165 -8.91 0.55 3.52
N VAL A 166 -7.77 0.47 2.82
CA VAL A 166 -6.66 -0.38 3.23
C VAL A 166 -6.14 0.08 4.60
N LEU A 167 -5.97 1.39 4.79
CA LEU A 167 -5.46 1.97 6.02
C LEU A 167 -6.35 1.67 7.24
N ASP A 168 -7.67 1.79 7.11
CA ASP A 168 -8.64 1.43 8.16
C ASP A 168 -8.57 -0.05 8.53
N TYR A 169 -8.37 -0.92 7.55
CA TYR A 169 -8.18 -2.33 7.82
C TYR A 169 -6.91 -2.57 8.63
N LEU A 170 -5.79 -1.96 8.24
CA LEU A 170 -4.52 -2.12 8.96
C LEU A 170 -4.60 -1.60 10.40
N LYS A 171 -5.38 -0.54 10.65
CA LYS A 171 -5.65 -0.01 12.00
C LYS A 171 -6.49 -0.95 12.87
N THR A 172 -7.42 -1.69 12.27
CA THR A 172 -8.39 -2.51 12.99
C THR A 172 -7.96 -3.97 13.14
N ALA A 173 -7.06 -4.46 12.27
CA ALA A 173 -6.54 -5.82 12.31
C ALA A 173 -5.83 -6.11 13.66
N LYS A 174 -6.48 -6.88 14.53
CA LYS A 174 -5.96 -7.28 15.84
C LYS A 174 -5.96 -8.79 15.99
N THR A 175 -4.80 -9.34 16.38
CA THR A 175 -4.51 -10.78 16.63
C THR A 175 -4.75 -11.70 15.42
N PHE A 176 -3.92 -12.75 15.28
CA PHE A 176 -3.87 -13.71 14.15
C PHE A 176 -3.36 -13.20 12.78
N PHE A 177 -3.45 -11.90 12.49
CA PHE A 177 -2.92 -11.27 11.27
C PHE A 177 -1.64 -10.50 11.51
N ALA A 178 -0.97 -10.10 10.43
CA ALA A 178 0.12 -9.16 10.51
C ALA A 178 -0.34 -7.87 11.21
N HIS A 179 0.53 -7.32 12.06
CA HIS A 179 0.23 -6.11 12.83
C HIS A 179 1.05 -4.94 12.30
N TYR A 180 0.37 -3.83 12.03
CA TYR A 180 0.96 -2.57 11.62
C TYR A 180 0.72 -1.50 12.68
N ASP A 181 1.75 -0.71 12.96
CA ASP A 181 1.60 0.59 13.59
C ASP A 181 1.33 1.62 12.50
N VAL A 182 0.24 2.38 12.62
CA VAL A 182 -0.28 3.21 11.55
C VAL A 182 -0.36 4.67 12.01
N VAL A 183 0.36 5.54 11.31
CA VAL A 183 0.38 6.99 11.52
C VAL A 183 -0.13 7.69 10.27
N GLU A 184 -1.05 8.64 10.45
CA GLU A 184 -1.53 9.50 9.37
C GLU A 184 -0.83 10.85 9.41
N ARG A 185 -0.47 11.37 8.24
CA ARG A 185 0.25 12.62 8.07
C ARG A 185 -0.57 13.58 7.21
N ALA A 186 -1.51 14.26 7.86
CA ALA A 186 -2.33 15.31 7.27
C ALA A 186 -1.55 16.59 6.94
N ASP A 187 -0.35 16.73 7.50
CA ASP A 187 0.49 17.92 7.39
C ASP A 187 1.41 17.91 6.16
N LEU A 188 1.45 16.81 5.41
CA LEU A 188 2.29 16.71 4.21
C LEU A 188 1.65 17.47 3.05
N ASP A 189 0.39 17.20 2.74
CA ASP A 189 -0.39 17.94 1.76
C ASP A 189 -1.88 17.82 2.09
N ALA A 190 -2.74 18.34 1.21
CA ALA A 190 -4.17 18.29 1.42
C ALA A 190 -4.77 16.88 1.28
N PHE A 191 -4.08 15.93 0.65
CA PHE A 191 -4.59 14.58 0.36
C PHE A 191 -4.19 13.54 1.43
N GLY A 192 -3.11 13.83 2.16
CA GLY A 192 -2.62 13.06 3.30
C GLY A 192 -1.82 11.81 2.90
N ALA A 193 -0.99 11.32 3.82
CA ALA A 193 -0.32 10.03 3.67
C ALA A 193 -0.52 9.12 4.89
N GLY A 194 -0.72 7.83 4.64
CA GLY A 194 -0.83 6.78 5.65
C GLY A 194 0.46 5.98 5.76
N ILE A 195 1.16 6.07 6.88
CA ILE A 195 2.45 5.40 7.13
C ILE A 195 2.20 4.17 8.01
N CYS A 196 2.45 2.99 7.46
CA CYS A 196 2.19 1.71 8.09
C CYS A 196 3.51 0.97 8.34
N ARG A 197 3.96 0.89 9.60
CA ARG A 197 5.15 0.14 9.98
C ARG A 197 4.79 -1.30 10.36
N MET A 198 5.41 -2.28 9.71
CA MET A 198 5.25 -3.70 10.04
C MET A 198 5.82 -3.99 11.44
N VAL A 199 4.97 -4.20 12.44
CA VAL A 199 5.38 -4.52 13.82
C VAL A 199 5.56 -6.03 14.00
N SER A 200 4.62 -6.82 13.49
CA SER A 200 4.67 -8.28 13.55
C SER A 200 4.23 -8.86 12.21
N PRO A 201 5.09 -9.60 11.49
CA PRO A 201 4.66 -10.38 10.34
C PRO A 201 3.58 -11.38 10.74
N GLY A 202 2.69 -11.72 9.80
CA GLY A 202 1.57 -12.62 10.03
C GLY A 202 0.83 -12.86 8.74
N ARG A 203 -0.34 -13.50 8.83
CA ARG A 203 -1.18 -13.67 7.63
C ARG A 203 -1.62 -12.31 7.11
N ASN A 204 -1.72 -12.22 5.79
CA ASN A 204 -2.23 -11.03 5.13
C ASN A 204 -3.62 -10.65 5.70
N PRO A 205 -3.76 -9.43 6.24
CA PRO A 205 -5.01 -8.97 6.83
C PRO A 205 -6.14 -8.85 5.78
N LEU A 206 -5.81 -8.52 4.53
CA LEU A 206 -6.75 -8.31 3.43
C LEU A 206 -6.98 -9.56 2.54
N LEU A 207 -6.61 -10.75 3.03
CA LEU A 207 -6.78 -11.99 2.27
C LEU A 207 -8.26 -12.28 1.97
N VAL A 208 -8.64 -12.19 0.69
CA VAL A 208 -9.94 -12.66 0.20
C VAL A 208 -9.94 -14.19 0.23
N ILE A 209 -10.56 -14.78 1.25
CA ILE A 209 -10.78 -16.24 1.26
C ILE A 209 -11.95 -16.55 0.31
N PRO A 210 -11.81 -17.43 -0.70
CA PRO A 210 -12.93 -17.88 -1.52
C PRO A 210 -14.02 -18.55 -0.67
N TRP A 211 -15.30 -18.30 -0.94
CA TRP A 211 -16.42 -18.81 -0.11
C TRP A 211 -16.33 -20.30 0.21
N SER A 212 -15.96 -21.11 -0.78
CA SER A 212 -15.77 -22.56 -0.64
C SER A 212 -14.70 -22.96 0.39
N LYS A 213 -13.65 -22.16 0.57
CA LYS A 213 -12.59 -22.39 1.56
C LYS A 213 -12.93 -21.80 2.94
N ARG A 214 -13.91 -20.90 3.04
CA ARG A 214 -14.37 -20.29 4.31
C ARG A 214 -14.96 -21.33 5.26
N MET A 215 -15.79 -22.23 4.73
CA MET A 215 -16.46 -23.27 5.54
C MET A 215 -15.49 -24.32 6.11
N SER A 216 -14.50 -24.76 5.34
CA SER A 216 -13.53 -25.78 5.79
C SER A 216 -12.65 -25.28 6.95
N LEU A 217 -12.32 -23.99 6.97
CA LEU A 217 -11.57 -23.37 8.07
C LEU A 217 -12.44 -23.14 9.31
N CYS A 218 -13.70 -22.71 9.14
CA CYS A 218 -14.66 -22.54 10.24
C CYS A 218 -14.89 -23.85 11.01
N LEU A 219 -14.94 -24.99 10.31
CA LEU A 219 -15.17 -26.30 10.92
C LEU A 219 -13.95 -26.86 11.68
N LYS A 220 -12.76 -26.29 11.48
CA LYS A 220 -11.50 -26.76 12.10
C LYS A 220 -11.06 -25.96 13.33
N THR A 221 -11.71 -24.83 13.64
CA THR A 221 -11.29 -23.98 14.77
C THR A 221 -12.49 -23.54 15.61
N SER A 222 -12.46 -23.81 16.92
CA SER A 222 -13.59 -23.69 17.85
C SER A 222 -13.98 -22.26 18.26
N LYS A 223 -13.68 -21.24 17.46
CA LYS A 223 -13.93 -19.82 17.81
C LYS A 223 -14.56 -19.04 16.65
N VAL A 224 -15.84 -19.33 16.40
CA VAL A 224 -16.67 -18.78 15.32
C VAL A 224 -16.90 -17.26 15.43
N SER A 225 -16.84 -16.68 16.63
CA SER A 225 -17.21 -15.27 16.85
C SER A 225 -16.15 -14.25 16.41
N ARG A 226 -14.86 -14.64 16.32
CA ARG A 226 -13.77 -13.75 15.88
C ARG A 226 -13.55 -13.75 14.37
N TRP A 227 -14.22 -14.65 13.66
CA TRP A 227 -14.08 -14.87 12.21
C TRP A 227 -15.06 -14.09 11.36
N LEU A 228 -16.08 -13.48 11.95
CA LEU A 228 -17.04 -12.65 11.21
C LEU A 228 -16.49 -11.27 10.88
N GLU A 229 -15.43 -10.83 11.56
CA GLU A 229 -14.64 -9.65 11.18
C GLU A 229 -13.76 -9.91 9.95
N LEU A 230 -13.63 -11.15 9.50
CA LEU A 230 -12.56 -11.55 8.59
C LEU A 230 -12.88 -11.54 7.11
N ILE A 231 -14.10 -11.22 6.68
CA ILE A 231 -14.50 -11.57 5.32
C ILE A 231 -15.60 -10.68 4.75
N THR A 232 -15.26 -9.75 3.84
CA THR A 232 -15.90 -9.52 2.52
C THR A 232 -15.18 -8.41 1.74
N PHE A 233 -14.86 -8.66 0.46
CA PHE A 233 -14.78 -7.63 -0.60
C PHE A 233 -15.18 -8.33 -1.90
N GLU A 234 -16.29 -7.97 -2.55
CA GLU A 234 -16.35 -6.84 -3.49
C GLU A 234 -17.63 -5.97 -3.38
N ALA A 235 -18.71 -6.41 -2.70
CA ALA A 235 -20.02 -5.74 -2.74
C ALA A 235 -20.48 -5.05 -1.44
N ASP A 236 -20.11 -5.56 -0.25
CA ASP A 236 -20.84 -5.22 0.99
C ASP A 236 -20.10 -4.30 1.96
N TYR A 237 -18.94 -3.73 1.62
CA TYR A 237 -18.15 -3.01 2.64
C TYR A 237 -18.77 -1.69 3.13
N GLN A 238 -19.46 -0.94 2.26
CA GLN A 238 -20.15 0.28 2.68
C GLN A 238 -21.38 -0.04 3.52
N GLN A 239 -22.17 -1.03 3.10
CA GLN A 239 -23.26 -1.57 3.92
C GLN A 239 -22.74 -2.13 5.26
N TYR A 240 -21.57 -2.76 5.27
CA TYR A 240 -20.91 -3.24 6.50
C TYR A 240 -20.60 -2.10 7.46
N LEU A 241 -20.01 -0.99 6.99
CA LEU A 241 -19.69 0.16 7.82
C LEU A 241 -20.96 0.85 8.35
N GLU A 242 -21.98 1.02 7.52
CA GLU A 242 -23.27 1.63 7.89
C GLU A 242 -24.07 0.77 8.89
N GLU A 243 -24.16 -0.54 8.67
CA GLU A 243 -24.87 -1.46 9.56
C GLU A 243 -24.15 -1.62 10.91
N ARG A 244 -22.81 -1.63 10.91
CA ARG A 244 -22.00 -1.65 12.13
C ARG A 244 -22.16 -0.36 12.93
N ALA A 245 -22.14 0.80 12.27
CA ALA A 245 -22.29 2.09 12.93
C ALA A 245 -23.70 2.29 13.51
N SER A 246 -24.73 1.81 12.81
CA SER A 246 -26.13 2.00 13.20
C SER A 246 -26.62 1.07 14.32
N ASN A 247 -26.24 -0.23 14.33
CA ASN A 247 -26.62 -1.13 15.42
C ASN A 247 -25.70 -2.36 15.57
N PRO A 248 -24.63 -2.26 16.40
CA PRO A 248 -23.63 -3.32 16.55
C PRO A 248 -24.19 -4.68 17.01
N ARG A 249 -25.24 -4.69 17.85
CA ARG A 249 -25.83 -5.92 18.39
C ARG A 249 -26.73 -6.63 17.38
N MET A 250 -27.51 -5.87 16.62
CA MET A 250 -28.41 -6.40 15.60
C MET A 250 -27.63 -6.92 14.38
N PHE A 251 -26.51 -6.28 14.03
CA PHE A 251 -25.59 -6.75 13.01
C PHE A 251 -25.04 -8.16 13.33
N MET A 252 -24.57 -8.38 14.56
CA MET A 252 -24.14 -9.71 15.02
C MET A 252 -25.28 -10.75 14.93
N PHE A 253 -26.52 -10.35 15.22
CA PHE A 253 -27.68 -11.24 15.19
C PHE A 253 -28.07 -11.64 13.75
N LYS A 254 -28.04 -10.70 12.79
CA LYS A 254 -28.26 -10.96 11.36
C LYS A 254 -27.26 -11.98 10.82
N ILE A 255 -25.98 -11.80 11.15
CA ILE A 255 -24.94 -12.73 10.73
C ILE A 255 -25.17 -14.13 11.31
N ILE A 256 -25.53 -14.24 12.59
CA ILE A 256 -25.88 -15.53 13.21
C ILE A 256 -27.06 -16.21 12.50
N ASN A 257 -28.07 -15.45 12.09
CA ASN A 257 -29.25 -16.00 11.39
C ASN A 257 -28.94 -16.44 9.95
N ILE A 258 -28.08 -15.72 9.23
CA ILE A 258 -27.58 -16.15 7.90
C ILE A 258 -26.80 -17.46 8.04
N LEU A 259 -25.94 -17.57 9.06
CA LEU A 259 -25.20 -18.80 9.35
C LEU A 259 -26.16 -19.97 9.67
N ARG A 260 -27.24 -19.73 10.43
CA ARG A 260 -28.26 -20.75 10.73
C ARG A 260 -29.07 -21.18 9.51
N GLY A 261 -29.43 -20.25 8.63
CA GLY A 261 -30.17 -20.56 7.39
C GLY A 261 -29.39 -21.48 6.44
N ILE A 262 -28.07 -21.26 6.33
CA ILE A 262 -27.18 -22.05 5.45
C ILE A 262 -26.89 -23.44 6.03
N ILE A 263 -26.87 -23.59 7.36
CA ILE A 263 -26.75 -24.89 8.03
C ILE A 263 -28.03 -25.72 7.80
N SER A 264 -29.20 -25.08 7.86
CA SER A 264 -30.49 -25.74 7.61
C SER A 264 -30.63 -26.23 6.17
N SER A 265 -30.15 -25.47 5.18
CA SER A 265 -30.26 -25.80 3.75
C SER A 265 -29.28 -26.87 3.24
N ARG A 266 -28.54 -27.56 4.12
CA ARG A 266 -27.63 -28.67 3.79
C ARG A 266 -27.93 -29.96 4.55
N VAL A 267 -29.03 -29.99 5.31
CA VAL A 267 -29.55 -31.21 5.99
C VAL A 267 -30.70 -31.83 5.17
N HIS A 268 -30.97 -31.32 3.96
CA HIS A 268 -31.88 -31.89 2.97
C HIS A 268 -31.17 -32.07 1.64
#